data_AF-A0A2A3LWH9-F1
#
_entry.id   AF-A0A2A3LWH9-F1
#
_cell.length_a   1.000
_cell.length_b   1.000
_cell.length_c   1.000
_cell.angle_alpha   90.00
_cell.angle_beta   90.00
_cell.angle_gamma   90.00
#
_symmetry.space_group_name_H-M   'P 1'
#
loop_
_entity.id
_entity.type
_entity.pdbx_description
1 polymer ?
#
loop_
_entity_poly.entity_id
_entity_poly.type
_entity_poly.pdbx_seq_one_letter_code
_entity_poly.pdbx_strand_id
1 'polypeptide(L)'
;MQEPAPGVRLQHRKSETFVSEVVDQTHVIMMQTNDGGAQVSITFSRDCMDVKEEVFVAGNNPGELILTVEPQNVDHYRVQMMQAVMPLKAAKGFAMALLQSVEQVEAAQANAAAVAKP
;
A
#
# COMPACT_ATOMS: atom_id res chain seq x y z
N MET A 1 6.32 18.00 31.00
CA MET A 1 6.18 16.68 30.36
C MET A 1 5.65 15.75 31.42
N GLN A 2 4.38 15.36 31.32
CA GLN A 2 3.72 14.52 32.31
C GLN A 2 4.09 13.07 31.97
N GLU A 3 4.71 12.35 32.90
CA GLU A 3 4.99 10.92 32.73
C GLU A 3 3.67 10.17 32.44
N PRO A 4 3.62 9.29 31.43
CA PRO A 4 2.42 8.51 31.18
C PRO A 4 2.15 7.63 32.41
N ALA A 5 0.91 7.66 32.90
CA ALA A 5 0.49 6.82 34.02
C ALA A 5 0.81 5.34 33.72
N PRO A 6 1.24 4.54 34.71
CA PRO A 6 1.64 3.15 34.50
C PRO A 6 0.47 2.33 33.96
N GLY A 7 0.43 2.16 32.64
CA GLY A 7 -0.54 1.39 31.89
C GLY A 7 0.01 0.03 31.46
N VAL A 8 -0.88 -0.82 30.93
CA VAL A 8 -0.48 -2.10 30.34
C VAL A 8 -0.03 -1.86 28.90
N ARG A 9 1.14 -2.38 28.55
CA ARG A 9 1.71 -2.25 27.19
C ARG A 9 1.40 -3.51 26.40
N LEU A 10 0.78 -3.34 25.24
CA LEU A 10 0.57 -4.43 24.28
C LEU A 10 1.56 -4.27 23.13
N GLN A 11 2.45 -5.24 22.99
CA GLN A 11 3.40 -5.28 21.88
C GLN A 11 2.76 -6.00 20.69
N HIS A 12 2.68 -5.29 19.57
CA HIS A 12 2.24 -5.83 18.31
C HIS A 12 3.42 -6.47 17.59
N ARG A 13 3.22 -7.66 17.04
CA ARG A 13 4.19 -8.35 16.18
C ARG A 13 3.49 -8.74 14.90
N LYS A 14 4.08 -8.37 13.77
CA LYS A 14 3.61 -8.79 12.45
C LYS A 14 3.70 -10.31 12.34
N SER A 15 2.64 -10.94 11.83
CA SER A 15 2.65 -12.37 11.55
C SER A 15 3.74 -12.71 10.53
N GLU A 16 4.43 -13.82 10.74
CA GLU A 16 5.45 -14.34 9.82
C GLU A 16 4.85 -14.76 8.47
N THR A 17 3.55 -15.05 8.44
CA THR A 17 2.80 -15.41 7.23
C THR A 17 2.03 -14.25 6.63
N PHE A 18 2.24 -13.02 7.12
CA PHE A 18 1.54 -11.87 6.57
C PHE A 18 2.03 -11.56 5.15
N VAL A 19 1.17 -11.80 4.16
CA VAL A 19 1.44 -11.49 2.77
C VAL A 19 0.79 -10.16 2.41
N SER A 20 1.61 -9.20 1.98
CA SER A 20 1.18 -7.87 1.56
C SER A 20 1.17 -7.79 0.03
N GLU A 21 0.07 -8.20 -0.60
CA GLU A 21 -0.02 -8.32 -2.07
C GLU A 21 -0.51 -7.06 -2.81
N VAL A 22 -0.94 -6.01 -2.10
CA VAL A 22 -1.63 -4.87 -2.74
C VAL A 22 -0.69 -3.70 -2.97
N VAL A 23 -0.66 -3.20 -4.21
CA VAL A 23 -0.04 -1.92 -4.59
C VAL A 23 -1.06 -0.80 -4.37
N ASP A 24 -0.67 0.29 -3.71
CA ASP A 24 -1.52 1.48 -3.56
C ASP A 24 -1.00 2.68 -4.37
N GLN A 25 0.29 2.69 -4.74
CA GLN A 25 0.93 3.79 -5.45
C GLN A 25 1.69 3.31 -6.67
N THR A 26 1.45 4.01 -7.78
CA THR A 26 2.17 3.84 -9.04
C THR A 26 2.79 5.18 -9.43
N HIS A 27 4.11 5.20 -9.58
CA HIS A 27 4.85 6.36 -10.05
C HIS A 27 5.42 6.09 -11.43
N VAL A 28 5.15 6.96 -12.38
CA VAL A 28 5.65 6.86 -13.76
C VAL A 28 6.55 8.06 -14.05
N ILE A 29 7.78 7.79 -14.47
CA ILE A 29 8.80 8.80 -14.80
C ILE A 29 9.29 8.53 -16.22
N MET A 30 9.45 9.59 -17.00
CA MET A 30 10.10 9.53 -18.31
C MET A 30 11.52 10.08 -18.21
N MET A 31 12.48 9.36 -18.78
CA MET A 31 13.90 9.71 -18.77
C MET A 31 14.39 9.83 -20.22
N GLN A 32 15.15 10.87 -20.53
CA GLN A 32 15.89 10.96 -21.78
C GLN A 32 17.26 10.30 -21.62
N THR A 33 17.70 9.58 -22.64
CA THR A 33 19.02 8.94 -22.69
C THR A 33 19.98 9.78 -23.54
N ASN A 34 21.28 9.65 -23.29
CA ASN A 34 22.31 10.47 -23.94
C ASN A 34 22.39 10.28 -25.47
N ASP A 35 21.84 9.19 -25.99
CA ASP A 35 21.72 8.87 -27.41
C ASP A 35 20.46 9.47 -28.07
N GLY A 36 19.73 10.35 -27.36
CA GLY A 36 18.47 10.94 -27.84
C GLY A 36 17.26 10.00 -27.72
N GLY A 37 17.43 8.83 -27.11
CA GLY A 37 16.34 7.92 -26.78
C GLY A 37 15.51 8.40 -25.59
N ALA A 38 14.38 7.71 -25.37
CA ALA A 38 13.53 7.90 -24.20
C ALA A 38 13.21 6.55 -23.54
N GLN A 39 13.26 6.53 -22.22
CA GLN A 39 12.89 5.40 -21.39
C GLN A 39 11.78 5.81 -20.42
N VAL A 40 10.97 4.84 -20.02
CA VAL A 40 9.92 4.98 -19.01
C VAL A 40 10.30 4.10 -17.83
N SER A 41 10.31 4.69 -16.63
CA SER A 41 10.41 3.98 -15.36
C SER A 41 9.04 3.98 -14.70
N ILE A 42 8.55 2.80 -14.34
CA ILE A 42 7.32 2.60 -13.56
C ILE A 42 7.74 1.98 -12.23
N THR A 43 7.34 2.61 -11.13
CA THR A 43 7.58 2.12 -9.78
C THR A 43 6.24 1.84 -9.11
N PHE A 44 6.08 0.62 -8.63
CA PHE A 44 4.94 0.18 -7.83
C PHE A 44 5.37 0.11 -6.37
N SER A 45 4.68 0.84 -5.51
CA SER A 45 4.98 0.91 -4.08
C SER A 45 3.73 0.82 -3.24
N ARG A 46 3.97 0.56 -1.94
CA ARG A 46 2.98 0.57 -0.89
C ARG A 46 3.44 1.47 0.25
N ASP A 47 2.56 2.34 0.74
CA ASP A 47 2.80 3.02 2.00
C ASP A 47 2.27 2.16 3.16
N CYS A 48 3.14 1.88 4.12
CA CYS A 48 2.85 1.04 5.27
C CYS A 48 2.97 1.83 6.57
N MET A 49 2.16 1.40 7.53
CA MET A 49 2.21 1.88 8.91
C MET A 49 2.14 0.66 9.82
N ASP A 50 3.21 0.42 10.57
CA ASP A 50 3.26 -0.64 11.57
C ASP A 50 3.21 0.00 12.97
N VAL A 51 2.22 -0.38 13.77
CA VAL A 51 2.17 -0.03 15.19
C VAL A 51 2.95 -1.09 15.95
N LYS A 52 3.95 -0.69 16.74
CA LYS A 52 4.79 -1.56 17.56
C LYS A 52 4.19 -1.82 18.93
N GLU A 53 3.63 -0.77 19.55
CA GLU A 53 3.17 -0.81 20.92
C GLU A 53 2.00 0.15 21.12
N GLU A 54 1.00 -0.33 21.85
CA GLU A 54 -0.12 0.48 22.33
C GLU A 54 -0.16 0.41 23.86
N VAL A 55 -0.49 1.53 24.51
CA VAL A 55 -0.58 1.64 25.96
C VAL A 55 -2.05 1.75 26.35
N PHE A 56 -2.47 0.88 27.28
CA PHE A 56 -3.79 0.89 27.87
C PHE A 56 -3.72 1.54 29.24
N VAL A 57 -4.41 2.66 29.39
CA VAL A 57 -4.47 3.43 30.64
C VAL A 57 -5.90 3.41 31.16
N ALA A 58 -6.08 3.30 32.48
CA ALA A 58 -7.40 3.45 33.08
C ALA A 58 -7.94 4.87 32.81
N GLY A 59 -9.19 4.94 32.35
CA GLY A 59 -9.90 6.21 32.15
C GLY A 59 -10.41 6.80 33.46
N ASN A 60 -11.13 7.91 33.36
CA ASN A 60 -11.68 8.60 34.52
C ASN A 60 -12.95 7.93 35.05
N ASN A 61 -13.63 7.11 34.25
CA ASN A 61 -14.83 6.39 34.66
C ASN A 61 -14.54 4.93 35.04
N PRO A 62 -15.31 4.34 35.99
CA PRO A 62 -15.17 2.93 36.32
C PRO A 62 -15.35 2.02 35.09
N GLY A 63 -14.34 1.21 34.80
CA GLY A 63 -14.34 0.27 33.65
C GLY A 63 -13.90 0.88 32.32
N GLU A 64 -13.54 2.16 32.28
CA GLU A 64 -13.02 2.81 31.08
C GLU A 64 -11.54 2.48 30.88
N LEU A 65 -11.18 2.05 29.67
CA LEU A 65 -9.79 1.90 29.22
C LEU A 65 -9.55 2.85 28.05
N ILE A 66 -8.54 3.69 28.18
CA ILE A 66 -8.07 4.58 27.13
C ILE A 66 -6.89 3.92 26.45
N LEU A 67 -6.99 3.73 25.14
CA LEU A 67 -5.90 3.24 24.30
C LEU A 67 -5.14 4.44 23.73
N THR A 68 -3.84 4.49 23.99
CA THR A 68 -2.96 5.53 23.44
C THR A 68 -1.81 4.88 22.66
N VAL A 69 -1.48 5.49 21.52
CA VAL A 69 -0.33 5.11 20.71
C VAL A 69 0.60 6.30 20.66
N GLU A 70 1.80 6.14 21.20
CA GLU A 70 2.80 7.20 21.16
C GLU A 70 3.41 7.27 19.75
N PRO A 71 3.73 8.46 19.21
CA PRO A 71 4.27 8.59 17.86
C PRO A 71 5.53 7.76 17.58
N GLN A 72 6.39 7.56 18.59
CA GLN A 72 7.59 6.71 18.49
C GLN A 72 7.28 5.22 18.29
N ASN A 73 6.05 4.79 18.58
CA ASN A 73 5.61 3.40 18.46
C ASN A 73 4.93 3.13 17.11
N VAL A 74 4.97 4.10 16.19
CA VAL A 74 4.43 3.96 14.84
C VAL A 74 5.57 4.09 13.84
N ASP A 75 5.81 3.04 13.06
CA ASP A 75 6.74 3.07 11.94
C ASP A 75 5.99 3.35 10.65
N HIS A 76 6.36 4.44 9.99
CA HIS A 76 5.93 4.73 8.63
C HIS A 76 7.05 4.37 7.67
N TYR A 77 6.75 3.54 6.67
CA TYR A 77 7.72 3.15 5.67
C TYR A 77 7.06 2.86 4.33
N ARG A 78 7.86 2.94 3.28
CA ARG A 78 7.43 2.61 1.92
C ARG A 78 8.06 1.30 1.49
N VAL A 79 7.23 0.36 1.05
CA VAL A 79 7.68 -0.87 0.41
C VAL A 79 7.66 -0.65 -1.10
N GLN A 80 8.83 -0.67 -1.72
CA GLN A 80 8.93 -0.72 -3.18
C GLN A 80 8.77 -2.18 -3.61
N MET A 81 7.67 -2.49 -4.30
CA MET A 81 7.36 -3.86 -4.71
C MET A 81 7.97 -4.20 -6.07
N MET A 82 7.97 -3.26 -7.00
CA MET A 82 8.51 -3.48 -8.34
C MET A 82 8.98 -2.16 -8.94
N GLN A 83 10.08 -2.22 -9.70
CA GLN A 83 10.47 -1.18 -10.63
C GLN A 83 10.70 -1.80 -12.00
N ALA A 84 10.05 -1.22 -13.01
CA ALA A 84 10.24 -1.57 -14.40
C ALA A 84 10.83 -0.37 -15.13
N VAL A 85 11.98 -0.55 -15.79
CA VAL A 85 12.55 0.44 -16.69
C VAL A 85 12.54 -0.13 -18.09
N MET A 86 11.94 0.58 -19.04
CA MET A 86 11.79 0.08 -20.41
C MET A 86 11.89 1.20 -21.45
N PRO A 87 12.37 0.92 -22.67
CA PRO A 87 12.36 1.88 -23.76
C PRO A 87 10.94 2.33 -24.11
N LEU A 88 10.78 3.55 -24.63
CA LEU A 88 9.46 4.10 -24.99
C LEU A 88 8.64 3.19 -25.93
N LYS A 89 9.31 2.49 -26.86
CA LYS A 89 8.64 1.53 -27.76
C LYS A 89 7.99 0.37 -26.98
N ALA A 90 8.70 -0.19 -25.99
CA ALA A 90 8.17 -1.26 -25.15
C ALA A 90 7.06 -0.72 -24.22
N ALA A 91 7.23 0.48 -23.67
CA ALA A 91 6.21 1.14 -22.85
C ALA A 91 4.88 1.32 -23.59
N LYS A 92 4.93 1.71 -24.87
CA LYS A 92 3.72 1.81 -25.71
C LYS A 92 3.01 0.47 -25.89
N GLY A 93 3.77 -0.59 -26.18
CA GLY A 93 3.21 -1.94 -26.31
C GLY A 93 2.59 -2.43 -25.00
N PHE A 94 3.27 -2.18 -23.88
CA PHE A 94 2.76 -2.49 -22.55
C PHE A 94 1.46 -1.75 -22.23
N ALA A 95 1.41 -0.44 -22.49
CA ALA A 95 0.20 0.36 -22.26
C ALA A 95 -1.01 -0.15 -23.06
N MET A 96 -0.81 -0.51 -24.33
CA MET A 96 -1.87 -1.07 -25.16
C MET A 96 -2.37 -2.42 -24.64
N ALA A 97 -1.45 -3.32 -24.28
CA ALA A 97 -1.80 -4.64 -23.74
C ALA A 97 -2.55 -4.51 -22.41
N LEU A 98 -2.16 -3.54 -21.57
CA LEU A 98 -2.83 -3.27 -20.30
C LEU A 98 -4.25 -2.78 -20.51
N LEU A 99 -4.47 -1.81 -21.40
CA LEU A 99 -5.80 -1.30 -21.73
C LEU A 99 -6.72 -2.42 -22.25
N GLN A 100 -6.24 -3.23 -23.19
CA GLN A 100 -7.00 -4.37 -23.70
C GLN A 100 -7.34 -5.39 -22.60
N SER A 101 -6.43 -5.63 -21.66
CA SER A 101 -6.66 -6.56 -20.56
C SER A 101 -7.73 -6.01 -19.60
N VAL A 102 -7.70 -4.71 -19.30
CA VAL A 102 -8.71 -4.06 -18.47
C VAL A 102 -10.08 -4.14 -19.13
N GLU A 103 -10.19 -3.80 -20.42
CA GLU A 103 -11.43 -3.88 -21.19
C GLU A 103 -12.03 -5.29 -21.17
N GLN A 104 -11.20 -6.33 -21.30
CA GLN A 104 -11.66 -7.73 -21.23
C GLN A 104 -12.20 -8.10 -19.85
N VAL A 105 -11.53 -7.66 -18.77
CA VAL A 105 -11.98 -7.93 -17.40
C VAL A 105 -13.28 -7.19 -17.10
N GLU A 106 -13.39 -5.92 -17.48
CA GLU A 106 -14.61 -5.13 -17.30
C GLU A 106 -15.80 -5.74 -18.07
N ALA A 107 -15.58 -6.17 -19.32
CA ALA A 107 -16.60 -6.87 -20.09
C ALA A 107 -17.03 -8.19 -19.43
N ALA A 108 -16.08 -8.97 -18.90
CA ALA A 108 -16.39 -10.21 -18.18
C ALA A 108 -17.21 -9.95 -16.89
N GLN A 109 -16.87 -8.90 -16.14
CA GLN A 109 -17.59 -8.51 -14.93
C GLN A 109 -19.01 -8.00 -15.25
N ALA A 110 -19.16 -7.21 -16.31
CA ALA A 110 -20.47 -6.74 -16.77
C ALA A 110 -21.38 -7.91 -17.19
N ASN A 111 -20.83 -8.90 -17.89
CA ASN A 111 -21.55 -10.11 -18.27
C ASN A 111 -21.94 -10.96 -17.05
N ALA A 112 -21.04 -11.12 -16.08
CA ALA A 112 -21.35 -11.83 -14.84
C ALA A 112 -22.45 -11.14 -14.03
N ALA A 113 -22.45 -9.81 -13.96
CA ALA A 113 -23.48 -9.02 -13.31
C ALA A 113 -24.84 -9.08 -14.04
N ALA A 114 -24.84 -9.18 -15.37
CA ALA A 114 -26.05 -9.34 -16.18
C ALA A 114 -26.69 -10.74 -16.01
N VAL A 115 -25.88 -11.79 -15.85
CA VAL A 115 -26.37 -13.16 -15.59
C VAL A 115 -26.91 -13.31 -14.16
N ALA A 116 -26.44 -12.49 -13.21
CA ALA A 116 -26.87 -12.52 -11.80
C ALA A 116 -28.17 -11.75 -11.51
N LYS A 117 -28.76 -11.04 -12.49
CA LYS A 117 -30.09 -10.42 -12.36
C LYS A 117 -31.17 -11.36 -12.92
N PRO A 118 -32.05 -11.94 -12.08
CA PRO A 118 -33.23 -12.68 -12.54
C PRO A 118 -34.29 -11.76 -13.16
#